data_AF-A0AA44DJ04-F1
#
_entry.id   AF-A0AA44DJ04-F1
#
_cell.length_a   1.000
_cell.length_b   1.000
_cell.length_c   1.000
_cell.angle_alpha   90.00
_cell.angle_beta   90.00
_cell.angle_gamma   90.00
#
_symmetry.space_group_name_H-M   'P 1'
#
loop_
_entity.id
_entity.type
_entity.pdbx_description
1 polymer ?
#
loop_
_entity_poly.entity_id
_entity_poly.type
_entity_poly.pdbx_seq_one_letter_code
_entity_poly.pdbx_strand_id
1 'polypeptide(L)'
;TGEDAVKDAQKRLEAATGWWTTYVGNDSNEYKIVIDWFTGEDAVKDAQKRLEAATGWWTTYVGYDSNEYKIVINGFEGESSAKDAQRKLQELGCWSTYVFTGEYK
;
A
#
# COMPACT_ATOMS: atom_id res chain seq x y z
N THR A 1 3.37 7.99 26.60
CA THR A 1 3.79 6.61 26.21
C THR A 1 4.68 6.70 24.97
N GLY A 2 5.35 5.61 24.56
CA GLY A 2 6.16 5.63 23.34
C GLY A 2 5.35 5.89 22.06
N GLU A 3 4.10 5.42 22.02
CA GLU A 3 3.19 5.59 20.89
C GLU A 3 2.84 7.06 20.60
N ASP A 4 2.50 7.85 21.62
CA ASP A 4 2.20 9.28 21.44
C ASP A 4 3.40 10.03 20.84
N ALA A 5 4.62 9.66 21.24
CA ALA A 5 5.84 10.26 20.71
C ALA A 5 6.07 9.88 19.24
N VAL A 6 5.73 8.64 18.83
CA VAL A 6 5.82 8.22 17.42
C VAL A 6 4.79 8.92 16.56
N LYS A 7 3.54 9.05 17.04
CA LYS A 7 2.49 9.80 16.33
C LYS A 7 2.82 11.29 16.23
N ASP A 8 3.45 11.88 17.24
CA ASP A 8 3.90 13.26 17.17
C ASP A 8 5.06 13.44 16.18
N ALA A 9 6.02 12.50 16.16
CA ALA A 9 7.10 12.48 15.17
C ALA A 9 6.57 12.31 13.75
N GLN A 10 5.57 11.45 13.54
CA GLN A 10 4.86 11.29 12.27
C GLN A 10 4.28 12.61 11.80
N LYS A 11 3.47 13.29 12.63
CA LYS A 11 2.87 14.59 12.29
C LYS A 11 3.92 15.63 11.92
N ARG A 12 5.05 15.66 12.63
CA ARG A 12 6.16 16.58 12.32
C ARG A 12 6.81 16.24 10.98
N LEU A 13 6.96 14.97 10.64
CA LEU A 13 7.50 14.53 9.35
C LEU A 13 6.57 14.93 8.21
N GLU A 14 5.27 14.64 8.33
CA GLU A 14 4.27 15.03 7.32
C GLU A 14 4.23 16.55 7.12
N ALA A 15 4.27 17.32 8.22
CA ALA A 15 4.30 18.78 8.15
C ALA A 15 5.60 19.32 7.52
N ALA A 16 6.72 18.63 7.71
CA ALA A 16 8.03 19.08 7.21
C ALA A 16 8.27 18.70 5.75
N THR A 17 7.81 17.53 5.30
CA THR A 17 8.12 16.99 3.97
C THR A 17 6.93 17.01 3.02
N GLY A 18 5.71 17.13 3.55
CA GLY A 18 4.48 16.90 2.80
C GLY A 18 4.27 15.43 2.40
N TRP A 19 5.11 14.51 2.89
CA TRP A 19 4.94 13.08 2.62
C TRP A 19 3.84 12.53 3.51
N TRP A 20 2.90 11.80 2.90
CA TRP A 20 1.92 11.06 3.66
C TRP A 20 2.61 9.90 4.39
N THR A 21 2.36 9.74 5.68
CA THR A 21 2.91 8.64 6.48
C THR A 21 1.81 8.00 7.33
N THR A 22 2.04 6.78 7.81
CA THR A 22 1.10 6.12 8.72
C THR A 22 1.86 5.43 9.84
N TYR A 23 1.35 5.56 11.07
CA TYR A 23 1.86 4.82 12.22
C TYR A 23 1.27 3.41 12.20
N VAL A 24 2.13 2.39 12.29
CA VAL A 24 1.73 0.98 12.37
C VAL A 24 2.24 0.44 13.72
N GLY A 25 1.31 -0.01 14.57
CA GLY A 25 1.62 -0.60 15.87
C GLY A 25 2.14 -2.04 15.72
N ASN A 26 3.05 -2.47 16.59
CA ASN A 26 3.67 -3.80 16.50
C ASN A 26 2.69 -4.99 16.74
N ASP A 27 1.45 -4.71 17.15
CA ASP A 27 0.37 -5.69 17.33
C ASP A 27 -0.73 -5.58 16.24
N SER A 28 -0.54 -4.73 15.23
CA SER A 28 -1.52 -4.61 14.15
C SER A 28 -1.41 -5.79 13.20
N ASN A 29 -2.55 -6.45 12.96
CA ASN A 29 -2.72 -7.39 11.86
C ASN A 29 -2.67 -6.61 10.54
N GLU A 30 -1.48 -6.25 10.08
CA GLU A 30 -1.30 -5.46 8.87
C GLU A 30 -1.47 -6.33 7.63
N TYR A 31 -2.08 -5.75 6.61
CA TYR A 31 -2.24 -6.33 5.29
C TYR A 31 -1.70 -5.37 4.24
N LYS A 32 -1.27 -5.93 3.12
CA LYS A 32 -0.99 -5.22 1.88
C LYS A 32 -1.89 -5.74 0.78
N ILE A 33 -2.15 -4.89 -0.21
CA ILE A 33 -2.72 -5.31 -1.48
C ILE A 33 -1.60 -5.40 -2.51
N VAL A 34 -1.62 -6.48 -3.29
CA VAL A 34 -0.70 -6.72 -4.40
C VAL A 34 -1.51 -6.80 -5.68
N ILE A 35 -1.10 -6.00 -6.66
CA ILE A 35 -1.58 -6.08 -8.04
C ILE A 35 -0.43 -6.67 -8.85
N ASP A 36 -0.62 -7.89 -9.34
CA ASP A 36 0.41 -8.67 -10.01
C ASP A 36 0.38 -8.48 -11.55
N TRP A 37 1.39 -9.07 -12.22
CA TRP A 37 1.41 -9.33 -13.67
C TRP A 37 1.55 -8.10 -14.58
N PHE A 38 2.45 -7.17 -14.26
CA PHE A 38 2.87 -6.14 -15.21
C PHE A 38 4.14 -6.57 -15.96
N THR A 39 4.05 -6.74 -17.28
CA THR A 39 5.22 -6.98 -18.13
C THR A 39 5.80 -5.65 -18.61
N GLY A 40 7.04 -5.35 -18.22
CA GLY A 40 7.73 -4.11 -18.56
C GLY A 40 7.58 -3.00 -17.52
N GLU A 41 8.69 -2.30 -17.28
CA GLU A 41 8.74 -1.23 -16.27
C GLU A 41 7.83 -0.04 -16.61
N ASP A 42 7.70 0.29 -17.89
CA ASP A 42 6.84 1.38 -18.33
C ASP A 42 5.35 1.06 -18.11
N ALA A 43 4.96 -0.20 -18.30
CA ALA A 43 3.59 -0.65 -18.08
C ALA A 43 3.20 -0.55 -16.61
N VAL A 44 4.08 -1.00 -15.69
CA VAL A 44 3.80 -0.88 -14.25
C VAL A 44 3.78 0.57 -13.78
N LYS A 45 4.67 1.43 -14.31
CA LYS A 45 4.67 2.87 -13.99
C LYS A 45 3.41 3.59 -14.45
N ASP A 46 2.92 3.29 -15.65
CA ASP A 46 1.68 3.89 -16.14
C ASP A 46 0.47 3.42 -15.32
N ALA A 47 0.40 2.12 -15.02
CA ALA A 47 -0.64 1.56 -14.16
C ALA A 47 -0.60 2.16 -12.75
N GLN A 48 0.59 2.31 -12.16
CA GLN A 48 0.80 2.96 -10.86
C GLN A 48 0.23 4.38 -10.87
N LYS A 49 0.61 5.22 -11.85
CA LYS A 49 0.12 6.60 -11.95
C LYS A 49 -1.41 6.69 -12.06
N ARG A 50 -2.02 5.81 -12.87
CA ARG A 50 -3.49 5.77 -13.00
C ARG A 50 -4.16 5.36 -11.69
N LEU A 51 -3.59 4.39 -11.00
CA LEU A 51 -4.10 3.90 -9.73
C LEU A 51 -4.04 4.98 -8.65
N GLU A 52 -2.90 5.67 -8.51
CA GLU A 52 -2.73 6.78 -7.57
C GLU A 52 -3.70 7.92 -7.89
N ALA A 53 -3.87 8.26 -9.17
CA ALA A 53 -4.83 9.28 -9.60
C ALA A 53 -6.30 8.89 -9.31
N ALA A 54 -6.67 7.61 -9.48
CA ALA A 54 -8.04 7.14 -9.28
C ALA A 54 -8.41 6.94 -7.80
N THR A 55 -7.43 6.55 -6.97
CA THR A 55 -7.69 6.16 -5.59
C THR A 55 -7.24 7.19 -4.57
N GLY A 56 -6.25 8.01 -4.90
CA GLY A 56 -5.52 8.87 -3.98
C GLY A 56 -4.56 8.10 -3.06
N TRP A 57 -4.36 6.80 -3.28
CA TRP A 57 -3.50 5.99 -2.44
C TRP A 57 -2.05 6.09 -2.87
N TRP A 58 -1.16 6.08 -1.88
CA TRP A 58 0.27 5.90 -2.14
C TRP A 58 0.56 4.45 -2.51
N THR A 59 1.37 4.24 -3.55
CA THR A 59 1.72 2.90 -4.02
C THR A 59 3.21 2.79 -4.34
N THR A 60 3.73 1.57 -4.32
CA THR A 60 5.11 1.28 -4.76
C THR A 60 5.07 0.17 -5.79
N TYR A 61 5.92 0.21 -6.82
CA TYR A 61 6.13 -0.96 -7.69
C TYR A 61 7.46 -1.64 -7.38
N VAL A 62 7.49 -2.97 -7.52
CA VAL A 62 8.68 -3.80 -7.31
C VAL A 62 8.84 -4.79 -8.45
N GLY A 63 10.08 -5.10 -8.81
CA GLY A 63 10.37 -6.20 -9.73
C GLY A 63 10.08 -7.56 -9.09
N TYR A 64 9.54 -8.49 -9.86
CA TYR A 64 9.22 -9.86 -9.43
C TYR A 64 10.06 -10.91 -10.15
N ASP A 65 10.17 -10.80 -11.48
CA ASP A 65 11.00 -11.66 -12.33
C ASP A 65 11.58 -10.81 -13.48
N SER A 66 12.32 -11.43 -14.40
CA SER A 66 12.88 -10.81 -15.59
C SER A 66 11.78 -10.13 -16.40
N ASN A 67 11.75 -8.80 -16.32
CA ASN A 67 10.77 -7.93 -16.97
C ASN A 67 9.33 -8.04 -16.43
N GLU A 68 9.14 -8.56 -15.22
CA GLU A 68 7.84 -8.62 -14.54
C GLU A 68 7.84 -7.80 -13.26
N TYR A 69 6.74 -7.08 -13.02
CA TYR A 69 6.60 -6.14 -11.92
C TYR A 69 5.23 -6.29 -11.24
N LYS A 70 5.17 -5.78 -10.01
CA LYS A 70 3.98 -5.76 -9.15
C LYS A 70 3.79 -4.39 -8.55
N ILE A 71 2.55 -4.00 -8.28
CA ILE A 71 2.23 -2.82 -7.47
C ILE A 71 1.82 -3.30 -6.08
N VAL A 72 2.34 -2.63 -5.05
CA VAL A 72 2.09 -2.91 -3.64
C VAL A 72 1.49 -1.68 -2.99
N ILE A 73 0.41 -1.90 -2.24
CA ILE A 73 -0.28 -0.90 -1.43
C ILE A 73 -0.23 -1.39 0.01
N ASN A 74 0.43 -0.64 0.89
CA ASN A 74 0.61 -1.00 2.30
C ASN A 74 -0.31 -0.14 3.20
N GLY A 75 -0.28 -0.41 4.51
CA GLY A 75 -0.95 0.42 5.51
C GLY A 75 -2.41 0.05 5.78
N PHE A 76 -2.85 -1.17 5.43
CA PHE A 76 -4.17 -1.65 5.81
C PHE A 76 -4.12 -2.31 7.19
N GLU A 77 -4.60 -1.59 8.20
CA GLU A 77 -4.77 -2.12 9.55
C GLU A 77 -6.01 -3.03 9.62
N GLY A 78 -5.78 -4.34 9.68
CA GLY A 78 -6.83 -5.36 9.76
C GLY A 78 -7.39 -5.79 8.41
N GLU A 79 -7.90 -7.03 8.38
CA GLU A 79 -8.38 -7.67 7.15
C GLU A 79 -9.56 -6.92 6.53
N SER A 80 -10.42 -6.31 7.34
CA SER A 80 -11.59 -5.57 6.85
C SER A 80 -11.19 -4.35 6.02
N SER A 81 -10.17 -3.61 6.47
CA SER A 81 -9.64 -2.45 5.73
C SER A 81 -9.06 -2.89 4.38
N ALA A 82 -8.31 -3.99 4.36
CA ALA A 82 -7.78 -4.57 3.13
C ALA A 82 -8.88 -5.05 2.18
N LYS A 83 -9.95 -5.67 2.70
CA LYS A 83 -11.10 -6.12 1.89
C LYS A 83 -11.88 -4.95 1.29
N ASP A 84 -12.08 -3.88 2.03
CA ASP A 84 -12.79 -2.70 1.51
C ASP A 84 -11.96 -1.99 0.43
N ALA A 85 -10.64 -1.91 0.63
CA ALA A 85 -9.74 -1.41 -0.40
C ALA A 85 -9.72 -2.33 -1.63
N GLN A 86 -9.72 -3.65 -1.45
CA GLN A 86 -9.83 -4.60 -2.57
C GLN A 86 -11.13 -4.43 -3.35
N ARG A 87 -12.26 -4.22 -2.67
CA ARG A 87 -13.56 -3.94 -3.34
C ARG A 87 -13.49 -2.68 -4.20
N LYS A 88 -12.92 -1.59 -3.68
CA LYS A 88 -12.73 -0.36 -4.46
C LYS A 88 -11.87 -0.60 -5.72
N LEU A 89 -10.86 -1.45 -5.65
CA LEU A 89 -10.06 -1.83 -6.82
C LEU A 89 -10.88 -2.65 -7.84
N GLN A 90 -11.71 -3.58 -7.37
CA GLN A 90 -12.59 -4.36 -8.23
C GLN A 90 -13.61 -3.47 -8.97
N GLU A 91 -14.16 -2.46 -8.30
CA GLU A 91 -15.05 -1.45 -8.92
C GLU A 91 -14.35 -0.64 -10.02
N LEU A 92 -13.04 -0.43 -9.90
CA LEU A 92 -12.20 0.20 -10.94
C LEU A 92 -11.78 -0.78 -12.04
N GLY A 93 -12.24 -2.04 -12.00
CA GLY A 93 -11.83 -3.09 -12.94
C GLY A 93 -10.41 -3.59 -12.72
N CYS A 94 -9.78 -3.28 -11.58
CA CYS A 94 -8.45 -3.74 -11.23
C CYS A 94 -8.53 -5.05 -10.46
N TRP A 95 -7.96 -6.12 -11.02
CA TRP A 95 -7.81 -7.37 -10.28
C TRP A 95 -6.63 -7.28 -9.31
N SER A 96 -6.84 -7.69 -8.06
CA SER A 96 -5.82 -7.59 -7.00
C SER A 96 -6.00 -8.68 -5.94
N THR A 97 -4.91 -9.06 -5.29
CA THR A 97 -4.90 -9.95 -4.12
C THR A 97 -4.53 -9.17 -2.87
N TYR A 98 -5.06 -9.54 -1.70
CA TYR A 98 -4.58 -9.00 -0.43
C TYR A 98 -3.79 -10.08 0.30
N VAL A 99 -2.69 -9.67 0.94
CA VAL A 99 -1.73 -10.55 1.59
C VAL A 99 -1.47 -10.00 2.99
N PHE A 100 -1.54 -10.86 3.99
CA PHE A 100 -1.15 -10.51 5.36
C PHE A 100 0.34 -10.18 5.42
N THR A 101 0.72 -9.05 6.02
CA THR A 101 2.12 -8.61 6.16
C THR A 101 2.72 -8.90 7.52
N GLY A 102 1.92 -9.32 8.51
CA GLY A 102 2.43 -9.69 9.83
C GLY A 102 3.23 -10.99 9.84
N GLU A 103 4.21 -11.06 10.73
CA GLU A 103 4.81 -12.34 11.13
C GLU A 103 3.78 -13.14 11.95
N TYR A 104 3.67 -14.44 11.71
CA TYR A 104 3.00 -15.34 12.65
C TYR A 104 3.78 -15.26 13.97
N LYS A 105 3.16 -14.73 15.03
CA LYS A 105 3.67 -14.89 16.39
C LYS A 105 3.61 -16.35 16.82
#